data_AF-A0A926JTU9-F1
#
_entry.id   AF-A0A926JTU9-F1
#
_cell.length_a   1.000
_cell.length_b   1.000
_cell.length_c   1.000
_cell.angle_alpha   90.00
_cell.angle_beta   90.00
_cell.angle_gamma   90.00
#
_symmetry.space_group_name_H-M   'P 1'
#
loop_
_entity.id
_entity.type
_entity.pdbx_description
1 polymer ?
#
loop_
_entity_poly.entity_id
_entity_poly.type
_entity_poly.pdbx_seq_one_letter_code
_entity_poly.pdbx_strand_id
1 'polypeptide(L)'
;MKKNKRQKTKKSLKKRKFAELLTILLIAVSPFIFYLYKGFPETKTWETYFFTLKSLNYSSVYAAGWNFVNKFVPLYLLLLWFLTCRHWWKYIILIPMTLFIFQLFSVLNSSIRYVDEMEIYWLIPVILVTTAVVQTFRLKLFYRIVRGIDLKKLDEELKNHETSKNGPIK
;
A
#
# COMPACT_ATOMS: atom_id res chain seq x y z
N MET A 1 -10.76 40.09 -3.58
CA MET A 1 -10.50 38.63 -3.76
C MET A 1 -9.10 38.10 -3.33
N LYS A 2 -8.03 38.91 -3.16
CA LYS A 2 -6.66 38.41 -2.83
C LYS A 2 -6.46 37.84 -1.39
N LYS A 3 -7.18 38.32 -0.37
CA LYS A 3 -7.03 37.84 1.03
C LYS A 3 -7.41 36.36 1.22
N ASN A 4 -8.44 35.89 0.52
CA ASN A 4 -8.98 34.55 0.68
C ASN A 4 -8.06 33.46 0.07
N LYS A 5 -7.34 33.78 -1.03
CA LYS A 5 -6.32 32.88 -1.61
C LYS A 5 -5.10 32.70 -0.70
N ARG A 6 -4.61 33.75 -0.03
CA ARG A 6 -3.47 33.71 0.93
C ARG A 6 -3.79 32.92 2.20
N GLN A 7 -5.02 33.03 2.73
CA GLN A 7 -5.43 32.23 3.89
C GLN A 7 -5.59 30.75 3.54
N LYS A 8 -6.14 30.41 2.35
CA LYS A 8 -6.21 29.02 1.88
C LYS A 8 -4.83 28.37 1.68
N THR A 9 -3.84 29.10 1.14
CA THR A 9 -2.47 28.59 0.96
C THR A 9 -1.73 28.40 2.30
N LYS A 10 -1.90 29.30 3.27
CA LYS A 10 -1.31 29.10 4.62
C LYS A 10 -1.94 27.91 5.35
N LYS A 11 -3.26 27.69 5.21
CA LYS A 11 -3.97 26.56 5.84
C LYS A 11 -3.57 25.22 5.21
N SER A 12 -3.35 25.15 3.90
CA SER A 12 -2.86 23.94 3.23
C SER A 12 -1.40 23.61 3.59
N LEU A 13 -0.54 24.63 3.77
CA LEU A 13 0.84 24.42 4.23
C LEU A 13 0.91 23.84 5.65
N LYS A 14 0.09 24.35 6.60
CA LYS A 14 0.06 23.82 7.98
C LYS A 14 -0.39 22.36 8.04
N LYS A 15 -1.40 21.98 7.25
CA LYS A 15 -1.86 20.58 7.17
C LYS A 15 -0.79 19.62 6.67
N ARG A 16 0.00 20.07 5.68
CA ARG A 16 1.08 19.26 5.10
C ARG A 16 2.21 19.02 6.10
N LYS A 17 2.61 20.06 6.85
CA LYS A 17 3.59 19.93 7.94
C LYS A 17 3.11 19.01 9.07
N PHE A 18 1.82 19.05 9.42
CA PHE A 18 1.25 18.15 10.43
C PHE A 18 1.29 16.68 10.00
N ALA A 19 0.95 16.39 8.73
CA ALA A 19 1.03 15.03 8.20
C ALA A 19 2.47 14.48 8.20
N GLU A 20 3.44 15.31 7.82
CA GLU A 20 4.86 14.94 7.86
C GLU A 20 5.34 14.65 9.30
N LEU A 21 4.96 15.49 10.26
CA LEU A 21 5.26 15.27 11.67
C LEU A 21 4.63 13.97 12.21
N LEU A 22 3.37 13.72 11.85
CA LEU A 22 2.64 12.50 12.26
C LEU A 22 3.32 11.24 11.70
N THR A 23 3.76 11.24 10.44
CA THR A 23 4.51 10.12 9.87
C THR A 23 5.82 9.87 10.62
N ILE A 24 6.60 10.92 10.92
CA ILE A 24 7.88 10.78 11.63
C ILE A 24 7.64 10.19 13.03
N LEU A 25 6.60 10.65 13.73
CA LEU A 25 6.22 10.12 15.04
C LEU A 25 5.83 8.64 14.95
N LEU A 26 5.02 8.27 13.96
CA LEU A 26 4.61 6.88 13.70
C LEU A 26 5.82 5.96 13.44
N ILE A 27 6.79 6.42 12.65
CA ILE A 27 8.04 5.67 12.42
C ILE A 27 8.86 5.56 13.72
N ALA A 28 8.95 6.61 14.53
CA ALA A 28 9.67 6.58 15.81
C ALA A 28 9.05 5.60 16.82
N VAL A 29 7.74 5.34 16.71
CA VAL A 29 7.01 4.35 17.53
C VAL A 29 7.22 2.91 17.03
N SER A 30 7.75 2.70 15.82
CA SER A 30 7.94 1.36 15.25
C SER A 30 8.72 0.36 16.13
N PRO A 31 9.84 0.69 16.82
CA PRO A 31 10.51 -0.26 17.71
C PRO A 31 9.63 -0.66 18.90
N PHE A 32 8.79 0.24 19.41
CA PHE A 32 7.86 -0.09 20.49
C PHE A 32 6.81 -1.08 20.02
N ILE A 33 6.24 -0.87 18.82
CA ILE A 33 5.32 -1.83 18.19
C ILE A 33 6.02 -3.18 18.01
N PHE A 34 7.28 -3.16 17.58
CA PHE A 34 8.07 -4.37 17.43
C PHE A 34 8.26 -5.12 18.74
N TYR A 35 8.37 -4.46 19.89
CA TYR A 35 8.53 -5.13 21.18
C TYR A 35 7.23 -5.58 21.84
N LEU A 36 6.05 -5.23 21.28
CA LEU A 36 4.76 -5.64 21.85
C LEU A 36 4.61 -7.15 22.01
N TYR A 37 5.28 -7.94 21.15
CA TYR A 37 5.22 -9.39 21.26
C TYR A 37 5.75 -9.94 22.59
N LYS A 38 6.64 -9.21 23.27
CA LYS A 38 7.17 -9.61 24.59
C LYS A 38 6.10 -9.63 25.69
N GLY A 39 4.97 -8.97 25.46
CA GLY A 39 3.82 -9.02 26.37
C GLY A 39 2.99 -10.29 26.27
N PHE A 40 3.20 -11.12 25.25
CA PHE A 40 2.46 -12.38 25.10
C PHE A 40 3.06 -13.49 25.97
N PRO A 41 2.22 -14.34 26.59
CA PRO A 41 2.70 -15.46 27.37
C PRO A 41 3.23 -16.60 26.49
N GLU A 42 4.13 -17.40 27.05
CA GLU A 42 4.69 -18.60 26.41
C GLU A 42 3.73 -19.82 26.50
N THR A 43 2.45 -19.61 26.78
CA THR A 43 1.43 -20.66 26.84
C THR A 43 0.75 -20.86 25.48
N LYS A 44 0.13 -22.03 25.25
CA LYS A 44 -0.65 -22.32 24.02
C LYS A 44 -1.99 -21.58 23.96
N THR A 45 -2.50 -21.19 25.12
CA THR A 45 -3.75 -20.44 25.26
C THR A 45 -3.47 -19.22 26.10
N TRP A 46 -3.89 -18.06 25.61
CA TRP A 46 -3.89 -16.82 26.35
C TRP A 46 -5.33 -16.39 26.55
N GLU A 47 -5.79 -16.50 27.79
CA GLU A 47 -7.10 -16.01 28.20
C GLU A 47 -6.92 -14.61 28.76
N THR A 48 -7.53 -13.63 28.09
CA THR A 48 -7.70 -12.27 28.59
C THR A 48 -9.18 -12.08 28.93
N TYR A 49 -9.49 -11.16 29.84
CA TYR A 49 -10.86 -10.79 30.21
C TYR A 49 -11.79 -10.53 29.02
N PHE A 50 -11.26 -10.11 27.87
CA PHE A 50 -12.03 -9.85 26.65
C PHE A 50 -11.93 -10.92 25.55
N PHE A 51 -10.87 -11.74 25.51
CA PHE A 51 -10.61 -12.65 24.38
C PHE A 51 -9.78 -13.88 24.81
N THR A 52 -10.11 -15.03 24.24
CA THR A 52 -9.30 -16.25 24.34
C THR A 52 -8.55 -16.48 23.03
N LEU A 53 -7.24 -16.28 23.04
CA LEU A 53 -6.36 -16.52 21.90
C LEU A 53 -5.71 -17.90 22.06
N LYS A 54 -5.97 -18.80 21.10
CA LYS A 54 -5.35 -20.13 21.04
C LYS A 54 -4.33 -20.16 19.91
N SER A 55 -3.09 -20.52 20.22
CA SER A 55 -2.08 -20.78 19.20
C SER A 55 -2.36 -22.13 18.54
N LEU A 56 -3.00 -22.11 17.36
CA LEU A 56 -3.34 -23.33 16.62
C LEU A 56 -2.08 -24.06 16.11
N ASN A 57 -1.23 -23.36 15.36
CA ASN A 57 -0.06 -23.93 14.67
C ASN A 57 1.29 -23.54 15.27
N TYR A 58 1.31 -22.70 16.31
CA TYR A 58 2.54 -22.24 16.94
C TYR A 58 2.75 -22.92 18.29
N SER A 59 4.02 -23.07 18.69
CA SER A 59 4.41 -23.67 19.97
C SER A 59 3.83 -22.92 21.17
N SER A 60 3.65 -21.60 21.05
CA SER A 60 3.04 -20.73 22.04
C SER A 60 2.39 -19.50 21.39
N VAL A 61 1.54 -18.80 22.16
CA VAL A 61 0.96 -17.50 21.77
C VAL A 61 2.07 -16.46 21.57
N TYR A 62 3.14 -16.53 22.36
CA TYR A 62 4.35 -15.73 22.15
C TYR A 62 4.97 -15.96 20.76
N ALA A 63 5.17 -17.21 20.34
CA ALA A 63 5.73 -17.52 19.03
C ALA A 63 4.82 -17.02 17.87
N ALA A 64 3.50 -17.15 18.03
CA ALA A 64 2.53 -16.61 17.09
C ALA A 64 2.60 -15.07 17.02
N GLY A 65 2.65 -14.40 18.17
CA GLY A 65 2.77 -12.95 18.29
C GLY A 65 4.07 -12.41 17.69
N TRP A 66 5.19 -13.09 17.95
CA TRP A 66 6.49 -12.78 17.33
C TRP A 66 6.43 -12.89 15.81
N ASN A 67 5.88 -13.98 15.29
CA ASN A 67 5.78 -14.18 13.84
C ASN A 67 4.84 -13.15 13.18
N PHE A 68 3.75 -12.79 13.86
CA PHE A 68 2.84 -11.74 13.41
C PHE A 68 3.55 -10.38 13.35
N VAL A 69 4.21 -9.97 14.43
CA VAL A 69 4.90 -8.66 14.53
C VAL A 69 6.03 -8.55 13.50
N ASN A 70 6.77 -9.63 13.27
CA ASN A 70 7.83 -9.69 12.24
C ASN A 70 7.32 -9.43 10.81
N LYS A 71 6.06 -9.76 10.51
CA LYS A 71 5.44 -9.48 9.21
C LYS A 71 4.70 -8.15 9.20
N PHE A 72 4.04 -7.82 10.31
CA PHE A 72 3.22 -6.63 10.46
C PHE A 72 4.06 -5.34 10.47
N VAL A 73 5.19 -5.31 11.19
CA VAL A 73 6.02 -4.09 11.30
C VAL A 73 6.61 -3.66 9.95
N PRO A 74 7.21 -4.55 9.13
CA PRO A 74 7.63 -4.21 7.78
C PRO A 74 6.47 -3.71 6.90
N LEU A 75 5.31 -4.36 6.95
CA LEU A 75 4.12 -3.94 6.21
C LEU A 75 3.66 -2.53 6.61
N TYR A 76 3.60 -2.27 7.92
CA TYR A 76 3.25 -0.97 8.48
C TYR A 76 4.20 0.13 7.99
N LEU A 77 5.52 -0.12 8.04
CA LEU A 77 6.53 0.82 7.56
C LEU A 77 6.41 1.07 6.05
N LEU A 78 6.19 0.02 5.26
CA LEU A 78 5.97 0.14 3.80
C LEU A 78 4.70 0.93 3.49
N LEU A 79 3.64 0.75 4.27
CA LEU A 79 2.38 1.48 4.11
C LEU A 79 2.55 2.97 4.44
N LEU A 80 3.24 3.29 5.55
CA LEU A 80 3.60 4.68 5.87
C LEU A 80 4.47 5.33 4.80
N TRP A 81 5.47 4.58 4.31
CA TRP A 81 6.32 5.03 3.22
C TRP A 81 5.48 5.31 1.97
N PHE A 82 4.61 4.37 1.58
CA PHE A 82 3.76 4.50 0.40
C PHE A 82 2.84 5.72 0.47
N LEU A 83 2.24 5.98 1.64
CA LEU A 83 1.39 7.16 1.86
C LEU A 83 2.17 8.48 1.79
N THR A 84 3.42 8.48 2.26
CA THR A 84 4.25 9.68 2.33
C THR A 84 4.93 9.98 0.98
N CYS A 85 5.17 8.96 0.16
CA CYS A 85 5.78 9.08 -1.16
C CYS A 85 4.86 9.71 -2.21
N ARG A 86 5.34 10.79 -2.86
CA ARG A 86 4.67 11.42 -4.01
C ARG A 86 5.22 11.01 -5.38
N HIS A 87 6.31 10.27 -5.38
CA HIS A 87 7.05 9.88 -6.56
C HIS A 87 6.46 8.63 -7.22
N TRP A 88 6.83 8.42 -8.48
CA TRP A 88 6.39 7.30 -9.31
C TRP A 88 6.88 5.92 -8.86
N TRP A 89 8.06 5.82 -8.26
CA TRP A 89 8.58 4.55 -7.73
C TRP A 89 7.74 3.94 -6.59
N LYS A 90 6.74 4.66 -6.06
CA LYS A 90 5.86 4.15 -5.00
C LYS A 90 5.09 2.89 -5.43
N TYR A 91 4.87 2.69 -6.74
CA TYR A 91 4.22 1.48 -7.23
C TYR A 91 5.10 0.23 -7.10
N ILE A 92 6.43 0.38 -7.04
CA ILE A 92 7.35 -0.74 -6.77
C ILE A 92 7.16 -1.21 -5.33
N ILE A 93 6.93 -0.30 -4.38
CA ILE A 93 6.65 -0.59 -2.97
C ILE A 93 5.37 -1.42 -2.80
N LEU A 94 4.44 -1.35 -3.76
CA LEU A 94 3.22 -2.16 -3.75
C LEU A 94 3.52 -3.67 -3.85
N ILE A 95 4.61 -4.07 -4.51
CA ILE A 95 5.01 -5.47 -4.65
C ILE A 95 5.30 -6.10 -3.27
N PRO A 96 6.27 -5.61 -2.47
CA PRO A 96 6.52 -6.15 -1.14
C PRO A 96 5.35 -5.92 -0.19
N MET A 97 4.56 -4.86 -0.37
CA MET A 97 3.35 -4.64 0.44
C MET A 97 2.34 -5.77 0.27
N THR A 98 1.99 -6.14 -0.97
CA THR A 98 1.07 -7.26 -1.24
C THR A 98 1.66 -8.59 -0.75
N LEU A 99 2.97 -8.78 -0.88
CA LEU A 99 3.67 -9.96 -0.36
C LEU A 99 3.47 -10.11 1.16
N PHE A 100 3.77 -9.06 1.93
CA PHE A 100 3.59 -9.10 3.38
C PHE A 100 2.12 -9.23 3.79
N ILE A 101 1.18 -8.64 3.03
CA ILE A 101 -0.26 -8.83 3.28
C ILE A 101 -0.64 -10.31 3.14
N PHE A 102 -0.18 -10.96 2.07
CA PHE A 102 -0.43 -12.38 1.83
C PHE A 102 0.16 -13.24 2.94
N GLN A 103 1.43 -13.00 3.30
CA GLN A 103 2.10 -13.70 4.40
C GLN A 103 1.41 -13.49 5.74
N LEU A 104 0.87 -12.31 6.01
CA LEU A 104 0.17 -12.01 7.26
C LEU A 104 -1.21 -12.69 7.30
N PHE A 105 -1.92 -12.76 6.17
CA PHE A 105 -3.16 -13.52 6.06
C PHE A 105 -2.93 -15.03 6.23
N SER A 106 -1.84 -15.55 5.68
CA SER A 106 -1.41 -16.95 5.85
C SER A 106 -1.22 -17.31 7.34
N VAL A 107 -0.56 -16.44 8.12
CA VAL A 107 -0.36 -16.62 9.57
C VAL A 107 -1.69 -16.61 10.35
N LEU A 108 -2.62 -15.72 9.98
CA LEU A 108 -3.92 -15.59 10.66
C LEU A 108 -4.87 -16.76 10.33
N ASN A 109 -4.82 -17.29 9.11
CA ASN A 109 -5.70 -18.37 8.65
C ASN A 109 -5.11 -19.78 8.91
N SER A 110 -4.33 -19.92 9.99
CA SER A 110 -3.52 -21.10 10.33
C SER A 110 -4.32 -22.31 10.82
N SER A 111 -5.56 -22.52 10.34
CA SER A 111 -6.29 -23.79 10.53
C SER A 111 -5.77 -24.93 9.63
N ILE A 112 -4.77 -24.65 8.77
CA ILE A 112 -4.21 -25.61 7.82
C ILE A 112 -2.81 -26.01 8.32
N ARG A 113 -2.63 -27.29 8.63
CA ARG A 113 -1.43 -27.86 9.27
C ARG A 113 -0.18 -27.93 8.35
N TYR A 114 -0.30 -27.50 7.09
CA TYR A 114 0.69 -27.62 6.01
C TYR A 114 1.03 -26.28 5.34
N VAL A 115 0.97 -25.18 6.08
CA VAL A 115 1.08 -23.83 5.52
C VAL A 115 2.51 -23.51 5.05
N ASP A 116 3.56 -23.94 5.76
CA ASP A 116 4.93 -23.51 5.42
C ASP A 116 5.43 -24.03 4.05
N GLU A 117 5.13 -25.27 3.66
CA GLU A 117 5.58 -25.81 2.36
C GLU A 117 4.69 -25.34 1.19
N MET A 118 3.39 -25.19 1.44
CA MET A 118 2.43 -24.80 0.40
C MET A 118 2.41 -23.29 0.16
N GLU A 119 2.82 -22.49 1.15
CA GLU A 119 2.83 -21.02 1.05
C GLU A 119 3.69 -20.54 -0.13
N ILE A 120 4.83 -21.19 -0.40
CA ILE A 120 5.72 -20.79 -1.51
C ILE A 120 5.07 -20.98 -2.88
N TYR A 121 4.27 -22.04 -3.04
CA TYR A 121 3.55 -22.33 -4.29
C TYR A 121 2.43 -21.34 -4.55
N TRP A 122 1.75 -20.86 -3.50
CA TRP A 122 0.76 -19.79 -3.62
C TRP A 122 1.40 -18.41 -3.76
N LEU A 123 2.62 -18.21 -3.25
CA LEU A 123 3.36 -16.94 -3.38
C LEU A 123 3.72 -16.61 -4.83
N ILE A 124 4.18 -17.59 -5.60
CA ILE A 124 4.62 -17.41 -6.99
C ILE A 124 3.54 -16.75 -7.87
N PRO A 125 2.31 -17.29 -7.97
CA PRO A 125 1.26 -16.67 -8.78
C PRO A 125 0.85 -15.30 -8.23
N VAL A 126 0.85 -15.10 -6.90
CA VAL A 126 0.55 -13.78 -6.29
C VAL A 126 1.58 -12.74 -6.72
N ILE A 127 2.88 -13.09 -6.75
CA ILE A 127 3.94 -12.19 -7.23
C ILE A 127 3.75 -11.86 -8.72
N LEU A 128 3.43 -12.86 -9.55
CA LEU A 128 3.22 -12.66 -10.99
C LEU A 128 2.02 -11.75 -11.27
N VAL A 129 0.90 -11.94 -10.56
CA VAL A 129 -0.28 -11.08 -10.68
C VAL A 129 0.03 -9.67 -10.17
N THR A 130 0.67 -9.55 -9.02
CA THR A 130 0.99 -8.24 -8.41
C THR A 130 1.93 -7.44 -9.31
N THR A 131 2.95 -8.08 -9.88
CA THR A 131 3.88 -7.42 -10.81
C THR A 131 3.17 -7.00 -12.10
N ALA A 132 2.29 -7.82 -12.67
CA ALA A 132 1.47 -7.45 -13.83
C ALA A 132 0.57 -6.24 -13.55
N VAL A 133 -0.07 -6.19 -12.38
CA VAL A 133 -0.86 -5.05 -11.93
C VAL A 133 0.01 -3.79 -11.83
N VAL A 134 1.16 -3.88 -11.17
CA VAL A 134 2.09 -2.74 -11.01
C VAL A 134 2.55 -2.18 -12.36
N GLN A 135 2.88 -3.04 -13.32
CA GLN A 135 3.27 -2.60 -14.67
C GLN A 135 2.10 -1.94 -15.43
N THR A 136 0.87 -2.44 -15.24
CA THR A 136 -0.34 -1.83 -15.82
C THR A 136 -0.57 -0.42 -15.27
N PHE A 137 -0.41 -0.23 -13.96
CA PHE A 137 -0.48 1.09 -13.32
C PHE A 137 0.64 2.02 -13.82
N ARG A 138 1.86 1.52 -14.04
CA ARG A 138 2.97 2.28 -14.62
C ARG A 138 2.62 2.79 -16.02
N LEU A 139 2.12 1.91 -16.90
CA LEU A 139 1.71 2.27 -18.26
C LEU A 139 0.58 3.29 -18.23
N LYS A 140 -0.48 3.04 -17.45
CA LYS A 140 -1.64 3.94 -17.35
C LYS A 140 -1.25 5.32 -16.85
N LEU A 141 -0.32 5.40 -15.90
CA LEU A 141 0.16 6.67 -15.38
C LEU A 141 1.10 7.37 -16.39
N PHE A 142 1.84 6.62 -17.23
CA PHE A 142 2.77 7.18 -18.23
C PHE A 142 1.96 7.81 -19.35
N TYR A 143 0.93 7.10 -19.79
CA TYR A 143 -0.08 7.66 -20.68
C TYR A 143 -0.73 8.90 -20.08
N ARG A 144 -1.08 8.92 -18.79
CA ARG A 144 -1.75 10.08 -18.18
C ARG A 144 -0.84 11.29 -17.97
N ILE A 145 0.45 11.08 -17.66
CA ILE A 145 1.38 12.14 -17.26
C ILE A 145 2.28 12.60 -18.42
N VAL A 146 2.77 11.67 -19.25
CA VAL A 146 3.66 11.99 -20.39
C VAL A 146 2.85 12.34 -21.64
N ARG A 147 1.71 11.69 -21.89
CA ARG A 147 0.70 12.18 -22.83
C ARG A 147 -0.32 13.06 -22.11
N GLY A 148 0.13 14.18 -21.53
CA GLY A 148 -0.74 15.30 -21.15
C GLY A 148 -1.43 15.98 -22.36
N ILE A 149 -1.62 15.25 -23.45
CA ILE A 149 -1.90 15.65 -24.81
C ILE A 149 -2.88 14.59 -25.34
N ASP A 150 -4.10 15.06 -25.63
CA ASP A 150 -4.84 14.63 -26.80
C ASP A 150 -5.68 13.34 -26.73
N LEU A 151 -6.64 13.24 -25.80
CA LEU A 151 -7.95 12.76 -26.28
C LEU A 151 -8.72 13.94 -26.84
N LYS A 152 -8.85 15.01 -26.04
CA LYS A 152 -9.53 16.24 -26.48
C LYS A 152 -8.92 16.89 -27.71
N LYS A 153 -7.59 17.04 -27.75
CA LYS A 153 -6.91 17.68 -28.87
C LYS A 153 -6.69 16.72 -30.07
N LEU A 154 -6.69 15.38 -29.88
CA LEU A 154 -6.76 14.41 -30.99
C LEU A 154 -8.15 14.46 -31.63
N ASP A 155 -9.20 14.54 -30.80
CA ASP A 155 -10.57 14.80 -31.26
C ASP A 155 -10.65 16.19 -31.96
N GLU A 156 -9.95 17.19 -31.45
CA GLU A 156 -9.88 18.54 -32.03
C GLU A 156 -9.13 18.55 -33.38
N GLU A 157 -8.02 17.82 -33.51
CA GLU A 157 -7.29 17.60 -34.75
C GLU A 157 -8.12 16.81 -35.77
N LEU A 158 -8.77 15.70 -35.37
CA LEU A 158 -9.67 14.94 -36.23
C LEU A 158 -10.82 15.81 -36.75
N LYS A 159 -11.46 16.59 -35.88
CA LYS A 159 -12.56 17.48 -36.26
C LYS A 159 -12.10 18.63 -37.16
N ASN A 160 -10.90 19.17 -36.96
CA ASN A 160 -10.30 20.17 -37.84
C ASN A 160 -9.95 19.58 -39.23
N HIS A 161 -9.49 18.32 -39.29
CA HIS A 161 -9.25 17.64 -40.56
C HIS A 161 -10.56 17.32 -41.32
N GLU A 162 -11.63 16.95 -40.63
CA GLU A 162 -12.96 16.72 -41.25
C GLU A 162 -13.57 18.01 -41.81
N THR A 163 -13.48 19.12 -41.06
CA THR A 163 -13.97 20.43 -41.52
C THR A 163 -13.13 21.00 -42.68
N SER A 164 -11.81 20.76 -42.69
CA SER A 164 -10.94 21.12 -43.81
C SER A 164 -11.21 20.31 -45.08
N LYS A 165 -11.66 19.06 -44.96
CA LYS A 165 -11.97 18.18 -46.11
C LYS A 165 -13.38 18.43 -46.67
N ASN A 166 -14.30 18.92 -45.84
CA ASN A 166 -15.69 19.26 -46.21
C ASN A 166 -15.92 20.76 -46.45
N GLY A 167 -14.87 21.58 -46.51
CA GLY A 167 -14.97 22.99 -46.88
C GLY A 167 -15.45 23.15 -48.33
N PRO A 168 -16.34 24.11 -48.63
CA PRO A 168 -16.95 24.23 -49.96
C PRO A 168 -15.87 24.41 -51.03
N ILE A 169 -15.92 23.54 -52.03
CA ILE A 169 -15.19 23.67 -53.29
C ILE A 169 -15.60 25.03 -53.88
N LYS A 170 -14.71 26.01 -53.80
CA LYS A 170 -14.85 27.29 -54.50
C LYS A 170 -14.57 27.09 -55.98
#